data_AF-A0A3D1FEV9-F1
#
_entry.id   AF-A0A3D1FEV9-F1
#
_cell.length_a   1.000
_cell.length_b   1.000
_cell.length_c   1.000
_cell.angle_alpha   90.00
_cell.angle_beta   90.00
_cell.angle_gamma   90.00
#
_symmetry.space_group_name_H-M   'P 1'
#
loop_
_entity.id
_entity.type
_entity.pdbx_description
1 polymer ?
#
loop_
_entity_poly.entity_id
_entity_poly.type
_entity_poly.pdbx_seq_one_letter_code
_entity_poly.pdbx_strand_id
1 'polypeptide(L)'
;MAKYLEMTVPRSIGNTIFFATIDVIVIFFGMLSVFNLFSRTALIASSVWLVFVVAMVWAACRVEGGPDKFLINRLGDLVGRQFMLVVPQSAQSAEIRFGYQLMGQRFYQCTIAIDRIKSVEWSPGQASAVAGRDMKDWSVFLWFNREGSRKNEKWSRKPGQDIHAIGPARRREETEAFGLLFVDFLRSSGVELVQGEKNTCFVRGH
;
A
#
# COMPACT_ATOMS: atom_id res chain seq x y z
N MET A 1 12.64 -25.17 13.61
CA MET A 1 12.19 -24.86 12.24
C MET A 1 11.53 -23.50 12.27
N ALA A 2 12.10 -22.52 11.58
CA ALA A 2 11.55 -21.17 11.55
C ALA A 2 10.30 -21.18 10.67
N LYS A 3 9.13 -20.92 11.25
CA LYS A 3 7.84 -21.06 10.57
C LYS A 3 7.59 -19.80 9.75
N TYR A 4 7.53 -19.94 8.42
CA TYR A 4 7.04 -18.88 7.55
C TYR A 4 5.55 -18.69 7.84
N LEU A 5 5.18 -17.46 8.21
CA LEU A 5 3.78 -17.08 8.42
C LEU A 5 3.33 -16.27 7.21
N GLU A 6 2.28 -16.71 6.53
CA GLU A 6 1.74 -16.03 5.36
C GLU A 6 0.26 -15.70 5.58
N MET A 7 -0.14 -14.48 5.25
CA MET A 7 -1.52 -14.01 5.30
C MET A 7 -1.89 -13.37 3.96
N THR A 8 -3.01 -13.80 3.38
CA THR A 8 -3.55 -13.17 2.17
C THR A 8 -4.31 -11.91 2.55
N VAL A 9 -4.05 -10.81 1.84
CA VAL A 9 -4.74 -9.54 2.05
C VAL A 9 -5.80 -9.39 0.95
N PRO A 10 -7.10 -9.42 1.28
CA PRO A 10 -8.15 -9.23 0.30
C PRO A 10 -8.18 -7.76 -0.14
N ARG A 11 -8.24 -7.52 -1.44
CA ARG A 11 -8.25 -6.17 -2.01
C ARG A 11 -9.68 -5.69 -2.32
N SER A 12 -9.91 -4.39 -2.22
CA SER A 12 -11.09 -3.75 -2.80
C SER A 12 -11.05 -3.77 -4.34
N ILE A 13 -12.02 -4.47 -4.95
CA ILE A 13 -12.22 -4.50 -6.42
C ILE A 13 -12.47 -3.08 -6.95
N GLY A 14 -13.22 -2.25 -6.21
CA GLY A 14 -13.50 -0.88 -6.60
C GLY A 14 -12.24 -0.04 -6.76
N ASN A 15 -11.26 -0.23 -5.86
CA ASN A 15 -9.98 0.48 -5.94
C ASN A 15 -9.15 0.03 -7.17
N THR A 16 -9.15 -1.27 -7.49
CA THR A 16 -8.52 -1.78 -8.71
C THR A 16 -9.16 -1.21 -9.98
N ILE A 17 -10.50 -1.17 -10.04
CA ILE A 17 -11.23 -0.61 -11.18
C ILE A 17 -10.92 0.88 -11.33
N PHE A 18 -10.88 1.63 -10.22
CA PHE A 18 -10.58 3.06 -10.24
C PHE A 18 -9.19 3.35 -10.83
N PHE A 19 -8.14 2.68 -10.33
CA PHE A 19 -6.79 2.85 -10.87
C PHE A 19 -6.67 2.38 -12.32
N ALA A 20 -7.26 1.24 -12.66
CA ALA A 20 -7.27 0.77 -14.04
C ALA A 20 -7.96 1.76 -15.00
N THR A 21 -9.03 2.42 -14.55
CA THR A 21 -9.74 3.45 -15.34
C THR A 21 -8.85 4.67 -15.58
N ILE A 22 -8.15 5.16 -14.55
CA ILE A 22 -7.19 6.27 -14.68
C ILE A 22 -6.08 5.89 -15.67
N ASP A 23 -5.52 4.69 -15.55
CA ASP A 23 -4.45 4.23 -16.44
C ASP A 23 -4.92 4.18 -17.89
N VAL A 24 -6.13 3.65 -18.15
CA VAL A 24 -6.72 3.63 -19.50
C VAL A 24 -6.89 5.04 -20.06
N ILE A 25 -7.38 5.99 -19.25
CA ILE A 25 -7.53 7.41 -19.66
C ILE A 25 -6.16 8.00 -20.02
N VAL A 26 -5.16 7.85 -19.15
CA VAL A 26 -3.81 8.39 -19.37
C VAL A 26 -3.19 7.81 -20.64
N ILE A 27 -3.30 6.50 -20.86
CA ILE A 27 -2.78 5.82 -22.04
C ILE A 27 -3.52 6.28 -23.31
N PHE A 28 -4.86 6.36 -23.27
CA PHE A 28 -5.66 6.81 -24.40
C PHE A 28 -5.30 8.25 -24.82
N PHE A 29 -5.30 9.20 -23.87
CA PHE A 29 -4.93 10.58 -24.16
C PHE A 29 -3.44 10.73 -24.51
N GLY A 30 -2.57 9.87 -23.97
CA GLY A 30 -1.17 9.78 -24.38
C GLY A 30 -1.03 9.39 -25.85
N MET A 31 -1.70 8.32 -26.28
CA MET A 31 -1.73 7.88 -27.69
C MET A 31 -2.33 8.96 -28.61
N LEU A 32 -3.44 9.57 -28.20
CA LEU A 32 -4.07 10.67 -28.94
C LEU A 32 -3.13 11.88 -29.08
N SER A 33 -2.38 12.20 -28.03
CA SER A 33 -1.41 13.31 -28.06
C SER A 33 -0.27 13.02 -29.04
N VAL A 34 0.26 11.80 -29.03
CA VAL A 34 1.28 11.38 -29.99
C VAL A 34 0.74 11.45 -31.42
N PHE A 35 -0.47 10.93 -31.67
CA PHE A 35 -1.12 11.00 -32.98
C PHE A 35 -1.33 12.44 -33.46
N ASN A 36 -1.78 13.33 -32.58
CA ASN A 36 -1.96 14.76 -32.84
C ASN A 36 -0.64 15.45 -33.21
N LEU A 37 0.46 15.10 -32.52
CA LEU A 37 1.80 15.61 -32.86
C LEU A 37 2.24 15.18 -34.26
N PHE A 38 2.03 13.90 -34.63
CA PHE A 38 2.32 13.42 -35.98
C PHE A 38 1.44 14.08 -37.05
N SER A 39 0.16 14.25 -36.74
CA SER A 39 -0.83 14.87 -37.64
C SER A 39 -0.76 16.40 -37.65
N ARG A 40 0.20 17.00 -36.94
CA ARG A 40 0.39 18.46 -36.79
C ARG A 40 -0.86 19.22 -36.33
N THR A 41 -1.73 18.54 -35.58
CA THR A 41 -2.98 19.09 -35.07
C THR A 41 -2.87 19.26 -33.56
N ALA A 42 -3.41 20.34 -32.98
CA ALA A 42 -3.41 20.57 -31.52
C ALA A 42 -2.03 20.35 -30.83
N LEU A 43 -0.96 20.84 -31.48
CA LEU A 43 0.43 20.59 -31.08
C LEU A 43 0.75 21.04 -29.65
N ILE A 44 0.29 22.24 -29.28
CA ILE A 44 0.56 22.83 -27.96
C ILE A 44 -0.11 21.98 -26.87
N ALA A 45 -1.40 21.69 -27.02
CA ALA A 45 -2.15 20.91 -26.04
C ALA A 45 -1.56 19.51 -25.85
N SER A 46 -1.20 18.85 -26.96
CA SER A 46 -0.59 17.52 -26.95
C SER A 46 0.80 17.52 -26.30
N SER A 47 1.60 18.55 -26.55
CA SER A 47 2.93 18.72 -25.94
C SER A 47 2.81 18.94 -24.43
N VAL A 48 1.90 19.84 -24.01
CA VAL A 48 1.67 20.13 -22.59
C VAL A 48 1.19 18.88 -21.85
N TRP A 49 0.27 18.11 -22.44
CA TRP A 49 -0.20 16.85 -21.86
C TRP A 49 0.93 15.84 -21.66
N LEU A 50 1.77 15.62 -22.69
CA LEU A 50 2.88 14.69 -22.59
C LEU A 50 3.92 15.15 -21.55
N VAL A 51 4.26 16.44 -21.50
CA VAL A 51 5.15 16.99 -20.47
C VAL A 51 4.57 16.77 -19.07
N PHE A 52 3.27 16.99 -18.90
CA PHE A 52 2.60 16.77 -17.62
C PHE A 52 2.64 15.30 -17.19
N VAL A 53 2.31 14.37 -18.10
CA VAL A 53 2.36 12.93 -17.82
C VAL A 53 3.78 12.49 -17.47
N VAL A 54 4.79 12.92 -18.25
CA VAL A 54 6.20 12.60 -17.99
C VAL A 54 6.65 13.15 -16.64
N ALA A 55 6.28 14.38 -16.30
CA ALA A 55 6.61 14.99 -15.01
C ALA A 55 5.98 14.22 -13.84
N MET A 56 4.71 13.79 -13.96
CA MET A 56 4.04 13.00 -12.94
C MET A 56 4.68 11.62 -12.76
N VAL A 57 4.97 10.91 -13.86
CA VAL A 57 5.64 9.60 -13.81
C VAL A 57 7.04 9.74 -13.20
N TRP A 58 7.80 10.76 -13.61
CA TRP A 58 9.12 11.03 -13.06
C TRP A 58 9.07 11.31 -11.55
N ALA A 59 8.13 12.14 -11.11
CA ALA A 59 7.93 12.44 -9.70
C ALA A 59 7.57 11.17 -8.91
N ALA A 60 6.66 10.35 -9.42
CA ALA A 60 6.29 9.08 -8.82
C ALA A 60 7.48 8.13 -8.70
N CYS A 61 8.25 7.94 -9.78
CA CYS A 61 9.48 7.14 -9.76
C CYS A 61 10.47 7.63 -8.70
N ARG A 62 10.64 8.94 -8.53
CA ARG A 62 11.52 9.50 -7.48
C ARG A 62 11.01 9.20 -6.07
N VAL A 63 9.71 9.34 -5.84
CA VAL A 63 9.11 9.08 -4.52
C VAL A 63 9.17 7.60 -4.17
N GLU A 64 8.94 6.71 -5.14
CA GLU A 64 8.89 5.26 -4.96
C GLU A 64 10.28 4.60 -4.94
N GLY A 65 11.34 5.36 -5.25
CA GLY A 65 12.73 4.88 -5.18
C GLY A 65 13.24 4.21 -6.45
N GLY A 66 12.65 4.52 -7.60
CA GLY A 66 13.11 4.10 -8.92
C GLY A 66 11.99 3.62 -9.84
N PRO A 67 12.27 3.50 -11.16
CA PRO A 67 11.30 3.02 -12.14
C PRO A 67 10.87 1.57 -11.90
N ASP A 68 11.78 0.71 -11.41
CA ASP A 68 11.47 -0.70 -11.13
C ASP A 68 10.45 -0.83 -10.01
N LYS A 69 10.64 -0.07 -8.91
CA LYS A 69 9.68 -0.03 -7.80
C LYS A 69 8.35 0.57 -8.23
N PHE A 70 8.37 1.63 -9.04
CA PHE A 70 7.16 2.19 -9.63
C PHE A 70 6.37 1.14 -10.42
N LEU A 71 7.04 0.39 -11.29
CA LEU A 71 6.38 -0.65 -12.07
C LEU A 71 5.85 -1.78 -11.17
N ILE A 72 6.64 -2.24 -10.20
CA ILE A 72 6.22 -3.27 -9.25
C ILE A 72 4.99 -2.81 -8.47
N ASN A 73 4.95 -1.57 -8.00
CA ASN A 73 3.80 -1.04 -7.25
C ASN A 73 2.57 -0.91 -8.14
N ARG A 74 2.72 -0.39 -9.37
CA ARG A 74 1.63 -0.28 -10.36
C ARG A 74 1.05 -1.63 -10.74
N LEU A 75 1.90 -2.62 -11.02
CA LEU A 75 1.43 -3.99 -11.27
C LEU A 75 0.76 -4.57 -10.03
N GLY A 76 1.33 -4.32 -8.85
CA GLY A 76 0.72 -4.69 -7.58
C GLY A 76 -0.64 -4.04 -7.36
N ASP A 77 -0.89 -2.87 -7.95
CA ASP A 77 -2.19 -2.20 -7.93
C ASP A 77 -3.26 -2.84 -8.81
N LEU A 78 -2.82 -3.52 -9.87
CA LEU A 78 -3.69 -4.21 -10.82
C LEU A 78 -3.94 -5.67 -10.42
N VAL A 79 -3.09 -6.25 -9.56
CA VAL A 79 -3.19 -7.64 -9.14
C VAL A 79 -4.13 -7.83 -7.95
N GLY A 80 -5.02 -8.82 -8.07
CA GLY A 80 -6.02 -9.13 -7.05
C GLY A 80 -5.51 -9.93 -5.84
N ARG A 81 -4.31 -10.53 -5.89
CA ARG A 81 -3.74 -11.37 -4.83
C ARG A 81 -2.53 -10.72 -4.18
N GLN A 82 -2.75 -10.04 -3.05
CA GLN A 82 -1.70 -9.52 -2.19
C GLN A 82 -1.46 -10.47 -1.01
N PHE A 83 -0.22 -10.54 -0.55
CA PHE A 83 0.18 -11.35 0.60
C PHE A 83 1.13 -10.59 1.52
N MET A 84 1.11 -10.98 2.78
CA MET A 84 2.10 -10.64 3.78
C MET A 84 2.84 -11.89 4.18
N LEU A 85 4.17 -11.83 4.22
CA LEU A 85 5.04 -12.94 4.57
C LEU A 85 6.01 -12.52 5.67
N VAL A 86 6.05 -13.27 6.76
CA VAL A 86 7.06 -13.11 7.81
C VAL A 86 8.23 -14.04 7.49
N VAL A 87 9.41 -13.45 7.32
CA VAL A 87 10.66 -14.15 7.07
C VAL A 87 11.50 -14.09 8.34
N PRO A 88 11.62 -15.23 9.06
CA PRO A 88 12.49 -15.29 10.23
C PRO A 88 13.96 -15.19 9.79
N GLN A 89 14.71 -14.27 10.40
CA GLN A 89 16.15 -14.15 10.21
C GLN A 89 16.87 -14.66 11.46
N SER A 90 17.89 -15.50 11.29
CA SER A 90 18.59 -16.16 12.40
C SER A 90 19.56 -15.23 13.16
N ALA A 91 20.00 -14.14 12.51
CA ALA A 91 20.99 -13.20 13.06
C ALA A 91 20.50 -11.74 13.13
N GLN A 92 19.32 -11.45 12.62
CA GLN A 92 18.72 -10.11 12.52
C GLN A 92 17.24 -10.18 12.91
N SER A 93 16.62 -9.03 13.19
CA SER A 93 15.19 -8.97 13.48
C SER A 93 14.42 -9.56 12.31
N ALA A 94 13.40 -10.39 12.58
CA ALA A 94 12.56 -10.94 11.54
C ALA A 94 11.93 -9.82 10.69
N GLU A 95 11.72 -10.11 9.41
CA GLU A 95 11.18 -9.14 8.44
C GLU A 95 9.77 -9.51 8.05
N ILE A 96 8.93 -8.50 7.88
CA ILE A 96 7.62 -8.60 7.25
C ILE A 96 7.72 -8.08 5.82
N ARG A 97 7.34 -8.91 4.87
CA ARG A 97 7.34 -8.60 3.43
C ARG A 97 5.92 -8.51 2.92
N PHE A 98 5.62 -7.39 2.30
CA PHE A 98 4.35 -7.11 1.62
C PHE A 98 4.57 -7.27 0.13
N GLY A 99 3.70 -8.02 -0.52
CA GLY A 99 3.86 -8.33 -1.93
C GLY A 99 2.59 -8.82 -2.57
N TYR A 100 2.73 -9.22 -3.83
CA TYR A 100 1.66 -9.86 -4.60
C TYR A 100 2.23 -10.98 -5.45
N GLN A 101 1.35 -11.88 -5.89
CA GLN A 101 1.71 -12.96 -6.79
C GLN A 101 1.10 -12.71 -8.17
N LEU A 102 1.95 -12.66 -9.20
CA LEU A 102 1.56 -12.50 -10.59
C LEU A 102 2.23 -13.59 -11.42
N MET A 103 1.45 -14.33 -12.22
CA MET A 103 1.95 -15.41 -13.10
C MET A 103 2.87 -16.42 -12.39
N GLY A 104 2.54 -16.77 -11.14
CA GLY A 104 3.34 -17.71 -10.34
C GLY A 104 4.57 -17.10 -9.67
N GLN A 105 4.99 -15.88 -10.04
CA GLN A 105 6.11 -15.17 -9.44
C GLN A 105 5.65 -14.26 -8.29
N ARG A 106 6.48 -14.15 -7.24
CA ARG A 106 6.26 -13.29 -6.07
C ARG A 106 7.02 -11.98 -6.23
N PHE A 107 6.31 -10.86 -6.13
CA PHE A 107 6.88 -9.52 -6.16
C PHE A 107 6.71 -8.87 -4.80
N TYR A 108 7.78 -8.26 -4.28
CA TYR A 108 7.79 -7.62 -2.97
C TYR A 108 7.75 -6.10 -3.14
N GLN A 109 6.69 -5.48 -2.67
CA GLN A 109 6.48 -4.04 -2.72
C GLN A 109 7.16 -3.33 -1.54
N CYS A 110 7.12 -3.95 -0.35
CA CYS A 110 7.71 -3.39 0.87
C CYS A 110 8.26 -4.48 1.78
N THR A 111 9.40 -4.22 2.41
CA THR A 111 9.99 -5.07 3.44
C THR A 111 10.26 -4.20 4.67
N ILE A 112 9.75 -4.64 5.82
CA ILE A 112 9.84 -3.91 7.09
C ILE A 112 10.40 -4.86 8.15
N ALA A 113 11.47 -4.45 8.81
CA ALA A 113 11.95 -5.17 9.99
C ALA A 113 10.95 -5.01 11.14
N ILE A 114 10.64 -6.11 11.84
CA ILE A 114 9.62 -6.15 12.91
C ILE A 114 9.91 -5.13 14.00
N ASP A 115 11.18 -4.91 14.31
CA ASP A 115 11.62 -3.93 15.29
C ASP A 115 11.30 -2.47 14.92
N ARG A 116 10.94 -2.19 13.66
CA ARG A 116 10.55 -0.85 13.20
C ARG A 116 9.05 -0.60 13.25
N ILE A 117 8.23 -1.63 13.44
CA ILE A 117 6.78 -1.48 13.56
C ILE A 117 6.48 -0.74 14.85
N LYS A 118 5.70 0.34 14.74
CA LYS A 118 5.32 1.22 15.85
C LYS A 118 3.88 1.05 16.25
N SER A 119 2.98 1.04 15.27
CA SER A 119 1.55 0.93 15.53
C SER A 119 0.80 0.38 14.34
N VAL A 120 -0.38 -0.16 14.65
CA VAL A 120 -1.37 -0.64 13.70
C VAL A 120 -2.68 0.04 14.07
N GLU A 121 -3.27 0.75 13.12
CA GLU A 121 -4.63 1.27 13.25
C GLU A 121 -5.49 0.61 12.18
N TRP A 122 -6.58 -0.02 12.56
CA TRP A 122 -7.53 -0.60 11.62
C TRP A 122 -8.89 0.08 11.78
N SER A 123 -9.63 0.31 10.70
CA SER A 123 -10.94 0.96 10.75
C SER A 123 -11.96 0.16 9.95
N PRO A 124 -13.12 -0.18 10.54
CA PRO A 124 -14.28 -0.60 9.78
C PRO A 124 -14.94 0.63 9.16
N GLY A 125 -14.84 0.80 7.85
CA GLY A 125 -15.21 2.00 7.10
C GLY A 125 -14.01 2.93 6.91
N GLN A 126 -13.71 3.35 5.66
CA GLN A 126 -12.73 4.42 5.41
C GLN A 126 -13.23 5.73 6.01
N ALA A 127 -12.44 6.50 6.78
CA ALA A 127 -11.14 7.11 6.45
C ALA A 127 -11.16 8.14 5.29
N SER A 128 -12.34 8.51 4.79
CA SER A 128 -12.52 9.74 3.99
C SER A 128 -13.68 10.55 4.55
N ALA A 129 -13.39 11.66 5.23
CA ALA A 129 -14.43 12.63 5.60
C ALA A 129 -15.14 13.26 4.38
N VAL A 130 -14.68 12.97 3.16
CA VAL A 130 -15.15 13.57 1.90
C VAL A 130 -16.19 12.70 1.17
N ALA A 131 -16.19 11.38 1.35
CA ALA A 131 -17.16 10.47 0.72
C ALA A 131 -18.10 9.90 1.79
N GLY A 132 -19.33 10.42 1.84
CA GLY A 132 -20.29 10.19 2.91
C GLY A 132 -20.67 8.72 3.16
N ARG A 133 -20.73 8.39 4.46
CA ARG A 133 -21.65 7.50 5.20
C ARG A 133 -21.92 6.04 4.79
N ASP A 134 -21.57 5.54 3.60
CA ASP A 134 -22.02 4.19 3.21
C ASP A 134 -20.96 3.23 2.64
N MET A 135 -19.68 3.60 2.65
CA MET A 135 -18.63 2.68 2.20
C MET A 135 -18.24 1.72 3.35
N LYS A 136 -18.73 0.48 3.26
CA LYS A 136 -18.43 -0.65 4.17
C LYS A 136 -17.02 -1.24 3.98
N ASP A 137 -16.13 -0.52 3.30
CA ASP A 137 -14.73 -0.90 3.10
C ASP A 137 -13.97 -0.90 4.43
N TRP A 138 -12.78 -1.49 4.47
CA TRP A 138 -11.92 -1.43 5.65
C TRP A 138 -10.54 -0.93 5.31
N SER A 139 -9.90 -0.26 6.26
CA SER A 139 -8.53 0.21 6.11
C SER A 139 -7.66 -0.26 7.26
N VAL A 140 -6.46 -0.74 6.96
CA VAL A 140 -5.39 -0.98 7.92
C VAL A 140 -4.24 -0.03 7.61
N PHE A 141 -3.81 0.70 8.61
CA PHE A 141 -2.63 1.56 8.62
C PHE A 141 -1.58 0.92 9.50
N LEU A 142 -0.50 0.43 8.89
CA LEU A 142 0.69 -0.02 9.60
C LEU A 142 1.73 1.10 9.57
N TRP A 143 2.09 1.62 10.74
CA TRP A 143 3.09 2.68 10.87
C TRP A 143 4.43 2.11 11.30
N PHE A 144 5.49 2.52 10.62
CA PHE A 144 6.84 2.04 10.88
C PHE A 144 7.89 3.14 10.71
N ASN A 145 9.00 3.00 11.43
CA ASN A 145 10.15 3.89 11.26
C ASN A 145 10.87 3.59 9.95
N ARG A 146 11.27 4.66 9.23
CA ARG A 146 12.12 4.53 8.05
C ARG A 146 13.52 4.07 8.46
N GLU A 147 14.18 3.31 7.59
CA GLU A 147 15.59 2.97 7.72
C GLU A 147 16.45 4.22 7.93
N GLY A 148 17.24 4.26 9.01
CA GLY A 148 18.06 5.43 9.39
C GLY A 148 17.34 6.53 10.18
N SER A 149 16.03 6.43 10.43
CA SER A 149 15.34 7.35 11.34
C SER A 149 15.69 7.03 12.81
N ARG A 150 15.99 8.06 13.61
CA ARG A 150 16.28 7.89 15.04
C ARG A 150 15.02 7.38 15.74
N LYS A 151 15.16 6.39 16.64
CA LYS A 151 14.06 5.77 17.44
C LYS A 151 13.10 6.80 18.07
N ASN A 152 13.60 8.01 18.38
CA ASN A 152 12.88 9.09 19.07
C ASN A 152 12.45 10.29 18.18
N GLU A 153 12.39 10.16 16.84
CA GLU A 153 11.80 11.23 16.04
C GLU A 153 10.33 11.47 16.45
N LYS A 154 10.01 12.73 16.83
CA LYS A 154 8.66 13.15 17.19
C LYS A 154 7.66 12.71 16.11
N TRP A 155 6.58 12.09 16.56
CA TRP A 155 5.49 11.58 15.73
C TRP A 155 5.03 12.66 14.74
N SER A 156 5.42 12.48 13.48
CA SER A 156 4.92 13.25 12.36
C SER A 156 4.56 12.23 11.29
N ARG A 157 3.29 12.24 10.85
CA ARG A 157 2.81 11.40 9.75
C ARG A 157 3.49 11.87 8.47
N LYS A 158 4.71 11.38 8.21
CA LYS A 158 5.46 11.70 6.99
C LYS A 158 5.07 10.71 5.89
N PRO A 159 4.88 11.17 4.63
CA PRO A 159 4.65 10.28 3.49
C PRO A 159 5.73 9.19 3.41
N GLY A 160 5.33 7.92 3.29
CA GLY A 160 6.25 6.78 3.17
C GLY A 160 6.71 6.18 4.50
N GLN A 161 5.98 6.44 5.60
CA GLN A 161 6.15 5.78 6.91
C GLN A 161 4.94 4.91 7.29
N ASP A 162 4.09 4.62 6.31
CA ASP A 162 2.86 3.89 6.44
C ASP A 162 2.66 2.88 5.30
N ILE A 163 2.14 1.72 5.64
CA ILE A 163 1.44 0.86 4.70
C ILE A 163 -0.04 1.06 4.95
N HIS A 164 -0.74 1.52 3.92
CA HIS A 164 -2.19 1.63 3.93
C HIS A 164 -2.77 0.55 3.02
N ALA A 165 -3.44 -0.43 3.63
CA ALA A 165 -4.16 -1.46 2.91
C ALA A 165 -5.67 -1.18 3.04
N ILE A 166 -6.37 -1.16 1.90
CA ILE A 166 -7.84 -1.06 1.84
C ILE A 166 -8.39 -2.36 1.30
N GLY A 167 -9.21 -3.04 2.12
CA GLY A 167 -9.90 -4.23 1.66
C GLY A 167 -11.33 -3.98 1.23
N PRO A 168 -11.98 -5.01 0.66
CA PRO A 168 -13.29 -4.88 0.04
C PRO A 168 -14.39 -4.57 1.06
N ALA A 169 -15.43 -3.88 0.59
CA ALA A 169 -16.66 -3.65 1.34
C ALA A 169 -17.26 -4.98 1.78
N ARG A 170 -17.24 -5.23 3.09
CA ARG A 170 -17.81 -6.42 3.72
C ARG A 170 -18.68 -6.01 4.89
N ARG A 171 -19.41 -6.98 5.46
CA ARG A 171 -20.12 -6.74 6.71
C ARG A 171 -19.10 -6.30 7.77
N ARG A 172 -19.49 -5.35 8.62
CA ARG A 172 -18.62 -4.79 9.66
C ARG A 172 -17.92 -5.89 10.46
N GLU A 173 -18.64 -6.91 10.89
CA GLU A 173 -18.09 -8.06 11.64
C GLU A 173 -16.96 -8.80 10.91
N GLU A 174 -17.09 -9.03 9.60
CA GLU A 174 -16.04 -9.68 8.79
C GLU A 174 -14.78 -8.81 8.67
N THR A 175 -14.99 -7.50 8.60
CA THR A 175 -13.93 -6.50 8.61
C THR A 175 -13.22 -6.44 9.96
N GLU A 176 -13.97 -6.41 11.07
CA GLU A 176 -13.41 -6.41 12.43
C GLU A 176 -12.62 -7.70 12.68
N ALA A 177 -13.14 -8.86 12.23
CA ALA A 177 -12.44 -10.14 12.27
C ALA A 177 -11.11 -10.10 11.49
N PHE A 178 -11.08 -9.49 10.29
CA PHE A 178 -9.84 -9.33 9.54
C PHE A 178 -8.83 -8.45 10.27
N GLY A 179 -9.27 -7.31 10.81
CA GLY A 179 -8.40 -6.40 11.57
C GLY A 179 -7.75 -7.08 12.78
N LEU A 180 -8.53 -7.88 13.52
CA LEU A 180 -8.02 -8.67 14.65
C LEU A 180 -7.07 -9.78 14.19
N LEU A 181 -7.41 -10.51 13.13
CA LEU A 181 -6.52 -11.52 12.52
C LEU A 181 -5.18 -10.91 12.08
N PHE A 182 -5.19 -9.69 11.56
CA PHE A 182 -3.97 -8.96 11.18
C PHE A 182 -3.12 -8.61 12.41
N VAL A 183 -3.73 -8.12 13.49
CA VAL A 183 -3.03 -7.84 14.75
C VAL A 183 -2.44 -9.12 15.35
N ASP A 184 -3.21 -10.21 15.35
CA ASP A 184 -2.77 -11.51 15.86
C ASP A 184 -1.65 -12.11 15.01
N PHE A 185 -1.70 -11.94 13.68
CA PHE A 185 -0.61 -12.27 12.77
C PHE A 185 0.68 -11.55 13.17
N LEU A 186 0.61 -10.23 13.41
CA LEU A 186 1.78 -9.44 13.84
C LEU A 186 2.29 -9.84 15.22
N ARG A 187 1.40 -10.09 16.19
CA ARG A 187 1.78 -10.58 17.53
C ARG A 187 2.45 -11.94 17.47
N SER A 188 1.92 -12.88 16.69
CA SER A 188 2.51 -14.20 16.50
C SER A 188 3.88 -14.17 15.81
N SER A 189 4.18 -13.06 15.14
CA SER A 189 5.47 -12.77 14.51
C SER A 189 6.48 -12.10 15.47
N GLY A 190 6.08 -11.81 16.70
CA GLY A 190 6.93 -11.19 17.73
C GLY A 190 6.80 -9.66 17.83
N VAL A 191 5.79 -9.05 17.19
CA VAL A 191 5.48 -7.62 17.42
C VAL A 191 4.68 -7.50 18.72
N GLU A 192 5.25 -6.87 19.74
CA GLU A 192 4.58 -6.62 21.02
C GLU A 192 3.56 -5.48 20.90
N LEU A 193 2.38 -5.77 20.36
CA LEU A 193 1.29 -4.78 20.18
C LEU A 193 0.32 -4.79 21.36
N VAL A 194 0.20 -3.65 22.03
CA VAL A 194 -0.74 -3.37 23.13
C VAL A 194 -1.86 -2.47 22.61
N GLN A 195 -3.08 -2.70 23.08
CA GLN A 195 -4.23 -1.88 22.71
C GLN A 195 -4.04 -0.44 23.25
N GLY A 196 -4.22 0.55 22.38
CA GLY A 196 -4.21 1.96 22.73
C GLY A 196 -5.58 2.46 23.19
N GLU A 197 -5.79 3.78 23.16
CA GLU A 197 -7.04 4.42 23.62
C GLU A 197 -8.29 3.98 22.85
N LYS A 198 -8.12 3.56 21.59
CA LYS A 198 -9.22 3.05 20.74
C LYS A 198 -9.05 1.55 20.54
N ASN A 199 -10.17 0.81 20.53
CA ASN A 199 -10.19 -0.64 20.23
C ASN A 199 -9.63 -1.00 18.84
N THR A 200 -9.50 0.01 17.99
CA THR A 200 -8.98 -0.06 16.63
C THR A 200 -7.51 0.29 16.50
N CYS A 201 -6.87 0.80 17.56
CA CYS A 201 -5.49 1.26 17.55
C CYS A 201 -4.64 0.42 18.49
N PHE A 202 -3.55 -0.13 17.96
CA PHE A 202 -2.59 -0.94 18.70
C PHE A 202 -1.21 -0.30 18.54
N VAL A 203 -0.56 -0.01 19.67
CA VAL A 203 0.77 0.58 19.72
C VAL A 203 1.74 -0.42 20.29
N ARG A 204 3.01 -0.31 19.92
CA ARG A 204 4.02 -1.20 20.47
C ARG A 204 4.19 -0.96 21.98
N GLY A 205 4.12 -2.02 22.76
CA GLY A 205 4.46 -2.03 24.18
C GLY A 205 5.95 -1.72 24.36
N HIS A 206 6.25 -0.87 25.34
CA HIS A 206 7.62 -0.57 25.76
C HIS A 206 8.13 -1.59 26.77
#